data_AF-F2UVI1-F1
#
_entry.id   AF-F2UVI1-F1
#
_cell.length_a   1.000
_cell.length_b   1.000
_cell.length_c   1.000
_cell.angle_alpha   90.00
_cell.angle_beta   90.00
_cell.angle_gamma   90.00
#
_symmetry.space_group_name_H-M   'P 1'
#
loop_
_entity.id
_entity.type
_entity.pdbx_description
1 polymer ?
#
loop_
_entity_poly.entity_id
_entity_poly.type
_entity_poly.pdbx_seq_one_letter_code
_entity_poly.pdbx_strand_id
1 'polypeptide(L)' 'MLVLSTDLLRRRGGGAHQAGRSARQRRGNRAQAPRLLAAVTGLPILLVDDVVTTGATLGACARALRAGGGRV' A
#
# COMPACT_ATOMS: atom_id res chain seq x y z
N MET A 1 1.35 -0.16 24.80
CA MET A 1 1.72 -0.15 23.37
C MET A 1 0.60 0.51 22.61
N LEU A 2 0.83 1.69 22.03
CA LEU A 2 -0.21 2.42 21.27
C LEU A 2 -0.22 1.88 19.84
N VAL A 3 -1.33 1.27 19.41
CA VAL A 3 -1.54 0.88 18.02
C VAL A 3 -2.31 2.00 17.34
N LEU A 4 -1.64 2.74 16.45
CA LEU A 4 -2.27 3.74 15.62
C LEU A 4 -2.67 3.10 14.29
N SER A 5 -3.97 2.93 14.06
CA SER A 5 -4.48 2.58 12.73
C SER A 5 -4.77 3.88 11.99
N THR A 6 -3.89 4.24 11.06
CA THR A 6 -4.08 5.40 10.18
C THR A 6 -3.90 4.92 8.74
N ASP A 7 -4.66 5.49 7.81
CA ASP A 7 -4.42 5.27 6.38
C ASP A 7 -3.12 5.98 5.98
N LEU A 8 -1.97 5.34 6.25
CA LEU A 8 -0.65 5.87 5.95
C LEU A 8 -0.35 5.88 4.45
N LEU A 9 -1.11 5.13 3.65
CA LEU A 9 -0.79 4.83 2.26
C LEU A 9 -1.99 5.03 1.35
N ARG A 10 -1.96 6.11 0.57
CA ARG A 10 -2.98 6.33 -0.47
C ARG A 10 -2.57 5.70 -1.79
N ARG A 11 -3.48 4.93 -2.38
CA ARG A 11 -3.32 4.45 -3.77
C ARG A 11 -3.25 5.65 -4.73
N ARG A 12 -2.28 5.64 -5.64
CA ARG A 12 -2.23 6.60 -6.76
C ARG A 12 -3.12 6.10 -7.89
N GLY A 13 -4.22 6.81 -8.18
CA GLY A 13 -5.20 6.47 -9.22
C GLY A 13 -6.19 5.37 -8.81
N GLY A 14 -7.50 5.63 -8.95
CA GLY A 14 -8.51 4.65 -8.52
C GLY A 14 -9.98 5.08 -8.49
N GLY A 15 -10.37 6.15 -9.19
CA GLY A 15 -11.74 6.69 -9.11
C GLY A 15 -12.84 5.89 -9.83
N ALA A 16 -12.62 4.65 -10.27
CA ALA A 16 -13.69 3.86 -10.89
C ALA A 16 -13.74 2.45 -10.30
N HIS A 17 -14.96 2.00 -9.99
CA HIS A 17 -15.29 0.71 -9.37
C HIS A 17 -14.47 -0.45 -9.96
N GLN A 18 -14.04 -1.36 -9.08
CA GLN A 18 -13.21 -2.51 -9.45
C GLN A 18 -13.98 -3.65 -10.11
N ALA A 19 -15.30 -3.53 -10.30
CA ALA A 19 -16.09 -4.46 -11.08
C ALA A 19 -15.75 -4.30 -12.57
N GLY A 20 -14.98 -5.24 -13.14
CA GLY A 20 -14.76 -5.33 -14.60
C GLY A 20 -13.35 -5.02 -15.12
N ARG A 21 -12.35 -4.70 -14.28
CA ARG A 21 -11.00 -4.40 -14.78
C ARG A 21 -10.23 -5.65 -15.23
N SER A 22 -9.83 -5.65 -16.51
CA SER A 22 -9.01 -6.70 -17.12
C SER A 22 -7.70 -6.92 -16.35
N ALA A 23 -7.12 -8.13 -16.45
CA ALA A 23 -5.85 -8.45 -15.79
C ALA A 23 -4.72 -7.44 -16.12
N ARG A 24 -4.77 -6.80 -17.30
CA ARG A 24 -3.83 -5.76 -17.74
C ARG A 24 -4.00 -4.43 -16.99
N GLN A 25 -5.24 -4.01 -16.74
CA GLN A 25 -5.52 -2.83 -15.90
C GLN A 25 -5.16 -3.08 -14.43
N ARG A 26 -5.39 -4.31 -13.93
CA ARG A 26 -4.90 -4.72 -12.61
C ARG A 26 -3.37 -4.66 -12.52
N ARG A 27 -2.64 -4.97 -13.59
CA ARG A 27 -1.18 -4.82 -13.66
C ARG A 27 -0.73 -3.36 -13.71
N GLY A 28 -1.40 -2.52 -14.52
CA GLY A 28 -1.07 -1.09 -14.64
C GLY A 28 -1.28 -0.29 -13.33
N ASN A 29 -2.35 -0.58 -12.60
CA ASN A 29 -2.60 0.06 -11.28
C ASN A 29 -1.63 -0.42 -10.18
N ARG A 30 -0.98 -1.58 -10.34
CA ARG A 30 0.05 -2.09 -9.40
C ARG A 30 1.44 -1.50 -9.64
N ALA A 31 1.67 -0.85 -10.79
CA ALA A 31 2.99 -0.32 -11.15
C ALA A 31 3.36 0.95 -10.37
N GLN A 32 2.37 1.71 -9.89
CA GLN A 32 2.63 2.94 -9.15
C GLN A 32 2.75 2.67 -7.65
N ALA A 33 3.88 3.07 -7.07
CA ALA A 33 4.08 2.98 -5.63
C ALA A 33 3.01 3.83 -4.91
N PRO A 34 2.41 3.32 -3.82
CA PRO A 34 1.47 4.08 -3.01
C PRO A 34 2.13 5.35 -2.46
N ARG A 35 1.32 6.38 -2.22
CA ARG A 35 1.79 7.64 -1.65
C ARG A 35 1.74 7.54 -0.13
N LEU A 36 2.85 7.84 0.53
CA LEU A 36 2.90 8.01 1.97
C LEU A 36 2.19 9.31 2.38
N LEU A 37 1.31 9.24 3.38
CA LEU A 37 0.52 10.37 3.87
C LEU A 37 1.06 10.99 5.16
N ALA A 38 1.96 10.32 5.87
CA ALA A 38 2.54 10.81 7.13
C ALA A 38 4.00 10.35 7.28
N ALA A 39 4.77 11.01 8.15
CA ALA A 39 6.13 10.58 8.47
C ALA A 39 6.10 9.26 9.26
N VAL A 40 6.91 8.28 8.83
CA VAL A 40 6.95 6.93 9.43
C VAL A 40 8.34 6.51 9.89
N THR A 41 9.30 7.45 9.90
CA THR A 41 10.70 7.17 10.21
C THR A 41 10.84 6.58 11.61
N GLY A 42 11.48 5.40 11.70
CA GLY A 42 11.73 4.71 12.96
C GLY A 42 10.52 3.98 13.56
N LEU A 43 9.34 4.03 12.93
CA LEU A 43 8.14 3.35 13.42
C LEU A 43 8.16 1.85 13.04
N PRO A 44 7.83 0.94 13.96
CA PRO A 44 7.43 -0.43 13.61
C PRO A 44 6.02 -0.43 13.02
N ILE A 45 5.83 -1.11 11.89
CA ILE A 45 4.61 -1.02 11.09
C ILE A 45 4.16 -2.43 10.71
N LEU A 46 2.93 -2.79 11.09
CA LEU A 46 2.28 -4.01 10.63
C LEU A 46 1.40 -3.68 9.42
N LEU A 47 1.67 -4.32 8.29
CA LEU A 47 0.79 -4.25 7.13
C LEU A 47 -0.30 -5.32 7.24
N VAL A 48 -1.55 -4.92 7.02
CA VAL A 48 -2.71 -5.80 7.00
C VAL A 48 -3.46 -5.59 5.69
N ASP A 49 -3.87 -6.68 5.05
CA ASP A 49 -4.73 -6.72 3.88
C ASP A 49 -5.83 -7.74 4.17
N ASP A 50 -7.06 -7.49 3.70
CA ASP A 50 -8.19 -8.40 3.92
C ASP A 50 -8.03 -9.70 3.12
N VAL A 51 -7.51 -9.59 1.90
CA VAL A 51 -7.23 -10.72 1.00
C VAL A 51 -5.90 -10.55 0.29
N VAL A 52 -5.04 -11.57 0.38
CA VAL A 52 -3.77 -11.61 -0.35
C VAL A 52 -3.86 -12.59 -1.51
N THR A 53 -3.47 -12.13 -2.70
CA THR A 53 -3.29 -13.00 -3.88
C THR A 53 -1.81 -13.17 -4.19
N THR A 54 -1.24 -12.31 -5.04
CA THR A 54 0.18 -12.37 -5.42
C THR A 54 1.11 -11.63 -4.46
N GLY A 55 0.58 -11.03 -3.39
CA GLY A 55 1.35 -10.18 -2.47
C GLY A 55 1.87 -8.86 -3.09
N ALA A 56 1.56 -8.56 -4.34
CA ALA A 56 2.12 -7.40 -5.04
C ALA A 56 1.75 -6.06 -4.39
N THR A 57 0.52 -5.94 -3.87
CA THR A 57 0.04 -4.75 -3.14
C THR A 57 0.85 -4.54 -1.87
N LEU A 58 0.89 -5.55 -0.98
CA LEU A 58 1.67 -5.54 0.26
C LEU A 58 3.16 -5.26 0.00
N GLY A 59 3.74 -5.89 -1.04
CA GLY A 59 5.13 -5.64 -1.42
C GLY A 59 5.40 -4.19 -1.86
N ALA A 60 4.46 -3.56 -2.57
CA ALA A 60 4.57 -2.15 -2.94
C ALA A 60 4.43 -1.21 -1.71
N CYS A 61 3.50 -1.52 -0.80
CA CYS A 61 3.35 -0.81 0.47
C CYS A 61 4.62 -0.91 1.32
N ALA A 62 5.18 -2.10 1.48
CA ALA A 62 6.39 -2.33 2.26
C ALA A 62 7.59 -1.56 1.71
N ARG A 63 7.77 -1.55 0.38
CA ARG A 63 8.82 -0.74 -0.27
C ARG A 63 8.62 0.76 -0.02
N ALA A 64 7.41 1.28 -0.16
CA ALA A 64 7.13 2.70 0.07
C ALA A 64 7.39 3.11 1.53
N LEU A 65 7.01 2.28 2.50
CA LEU A 65 7.21 2.55 3.92
C LEU A 65 8.69 2.47 4.32
N ARG A 66 9.42 1.46 3.82
CA ARG A 66 10.88 1.34 4.05
C ARG A 66 11.64 2.51 3.44
N ALA A 67 11.25 2.96 2.24
CA ALA A 67 11.81 4.18 1.64
C ALA A 67 11.56 5.44 2.48
N GLY A 68 10.46 5.48 3.25
CA GLY A 68 10.17 6.53 4.24
C GLY A 68 10.86 6.35 5.60
N GLY A 69 11.71 5.33 5.76
CA GLY A 69 12.42 5.01 7.00
C GLY A 69 11.62 4.21 8.02
N GLY A 70 10.46 3.67 7.63
CA GLY A 70 9.67 2.77 8.47
C GLY A 70 10.22 1.35 8.51
N ARG A 71 9.92 0.62 9.59
CA ARG A 71 10.25 -0.81 9.74
C ARG A 71 8.98 -1.63 9.58
N VAL A 72 8.83 -2.22 8.40
CA VAL A 72 7.73 -3.12 8.02
C VAL A 72 8.15 -4.56 8.20
#